data_AF-A0A654U3J4-F1
#
_entry.id   AF-A0A654U3J4-F1
#
_cell.length_a   1.000
_cell.length_b   1.000
_cell.length_c   1.000
_cell.angle_alpha   90.00
_cell.angle_beta   90.00
_cell.angle_gamma   90.00
#
_symmetry.space_group_name_H-M   'P 1'
#
loop_
_entity.id
_entity.type
_entity.pdbx_description
1 polymer ?
#
loop_
_entity_poly.entity_id
_entity_poly.type
_entity_poly.pdbx_seq_one_letter_code
_entity_poly.pdbx_strand_id
1 'polypeptide(L)'
;MPSTAPGSGTPVPPLSIDSLIDDLQVANRNLANTISKVAATSYATVLPTADIANAALTIVPSYNIHLFLEGIQQALKGDPMGLVNAVGYPLAADVALFTAAGGLQLLIIISAGRTIANDISAIVP
;
A
#
# COMPACT_ATOMS: atom_id res chain seq x y z
N MET A 1 57.50 -3.77 -28.61
CA MET A 1 57.47 -2.95 -27.39
C MET A 1 56.03 -2.50 -27.15
N PRO A 2 55.47 -2.62 -25.94
CA PRO A 2 54.07 -2.29 -25.68
C PRO A 2 53.88 -0.78 -25.51
N SER A 3 52.81 -0.24 -26.11
CA SER A 3 52.36 1.15 -25.97
C SER A 3 51.44 1.26 -24.75
N THR A 4 51.79 2.13 -23.80
CA THR A 4 50.97 2.45 -22.63
C THR A 4 49.88 3.46 -22.99
N ALA A 5 48.62 3.06 -22.90
CA ALA A 5 47.47 3.96 -23.06
C ALA A 5 47.41 4.98 -21.91
N PRO A 6 47.12 6.28 -22.18
CA PRO A 6 46.83 7.25 -21.13
C PRO A 6 45.44 6.96 -20.54
N GLY A 7 45.37 6.90 -19.21
CA GLY A 7 44.10 6.75 -18.49
C GLY A 7 43.14 7.87 -18.84
N SER A 8 41.94 7.50 -19.27
CA SER A 8 40.80 8.41 -19.43
C SER A 8 40.29 8.81 -18.05
N GLY A 9 40.92 9.80 -17.44
CA GLY A 9 40.31 10.56 -16.36
C GLY A 9 39.10 11.27 -16.94
N THR A 10 37.89 10.88 -16.52
CA THR A 10 36.67 11.63 -16.81
C THR A 10 36.89 13.07 -16.36
N PRO A 11 36.72 14.08 -17.25
CA PRO A 11 36.90 15.47 -16.87
C PRO A 11 35.92 15.79 -15.75
N VAL A 12 36.46 16.14 -14.58
CA VAL A 12 35.64 16.77 -13.54
C VAL A 12 35.29 18.15 -14.09
N PRO A 13 33.99 18.49 -14.24
CA PRO A 13 33.62 19.80 -14.76
C PRO A 13 34.28 20.89 -13.89
N PRO A 14 34.85 21.95 -14.50
CA PRO A 14 35.42 23.04 -13.73
C PRO A 14 34.32 23.66 -12.87
N LEU A 15 34.60 23.84 -11.57
CA LEU A 15 33.70 24.54 -10.66
C LEU A 15 33.43 25.94 -11.22
N SER A 16 32.22 26.16 -11.75
CA SER A 16 31.76 27.42 -12.30
C SER A 16 30.44 27.83 -11.63
N ILE A 17 30.07 29.10 -11.79
CA ILE A 17 28.78 29.59 -11.30
C ILE A 17 27.63 28.86 -12.02
N ASP A 18 27.79 28.58 -13.32
CA ASP A 18 26.79 27.87 -14.12
C ASP A 18 26.60 26.42 -13.64
N SER A 19 27.69 25.69 -13.34
CA SER A 19 27.57 24.32 -12.82
C SER A 19 26.89 24.29 -11.45
N LEU A 20 27.17 25.26 -10.59
CA LEU A 20 26.49 25.40 -9.30
C LEU A 20 24.99 25.69 -9.47
N ILE A 21 24.63 26.58 -10.39
CA ILE A 21 23.22 26.90 -10.67
C ILE A 21 22.48 25.67 -11.20
N ASP A 22 23.08 24.91 -12.11
CA ASP A 22 22.50 23.69 -12.66
C ASP A 22 22.29 22.62 -11.58
N ASP A 23 23.28 22.40 -10.72
CA ASP A 23 23.19 21.47 -9.59
C ASP A 23 22.06 21.87 -8.62
N LEU A 24 21.94 23.17 -8.30
CA LEU A 24 20.85 23.68 -7.45
C LEU A 24 19.47 23.49 -8.11
N GLN A 25 19.35 23.70 -9.42
CA GLN A 25 18.11 23.45 -10.14
C GLN A 25 17.73 21.97 -10.16
N VAL A 26 18.70 21.07 -10.34
CA VAL A 26 18.48 19.61 -10.26
C VAL A 26 18.04 19.22 -8.86
N ALA A 27 18.74 19.68 -7.81
CA ALA A 27 18.37 19.41 -6.43
C ALA A 27 16.95 19.90 -6.10
N ASN A 28 16.59 21.12 -6.54
CA ASN A 28 15.26 21.67 -6.34
C ASN A 28 14.17 20.84 -7.05
N ARG A 29 14.39 20.42 -8.30
CA ARG A 29 13.46 19.55 -9.04
C ARG A 29 13.30 18.18 -8.37
N ASN A 30 14.40 17.57 -7.92
CA ASN A 30 14.37 16.27 -7.26
C ASN A 30 13.61 16.33 -5.93
N LEU A 31 13.85 17.36 -5.12
CA LEU A 31 13.13 17.57 -3.88
C LEU A 31 11.62 17.72 -4.11
N ALA A 32 11.22 18.59 -5.04
CA ALA A 32 9.81 18.80 -5.38
C ALA A 32 9.14 17.51 -5.87
N ASN A 33 9.82 16.76 -6.74
CA ASN A 33 9.32 15.49 -7.26
C ASN A 33 9.14 14.44 -6.15
N THR A 34 10.10 14.29 -5.25
CA THR A 34 9.98 13.34 -4.14
C THR A 34 8.85 13.73 -3.19
N ILE A 35 8.71 15.01 -2.83
CA ILE A 35 7.57 15.47 -2.01
C ILE A 35 6.24 15.07 -2.67
N SER A 36 6.12 15.29 -3.99
CA SER A 36 4.93 14.92 -4.76
C SER A 36 4.66 13.41 -4.73
N LYS A 37 5.70 12.58 -4.92
CA LYS A 37 5.58 11.12 -4.87
C LYS A 37 5.20 10.59 -3.49
N VAL A 38 5.81 11.13 -2.43
CA VAL A 38 5.48 10.75 -1.04
C VAL A 38 4.03 11.11 -0.73
N ALA A 39 3.58 12.30 -1.13
CA ALA A 39 2.19 12.71 -0.97
C ALA A 39 1.23 11.77 -1.73
N ALA A 40 1.55 11.45 -2.99
CA ALA A 40 0.74 10.54 -3.81
C ALA A 40 0.68 9.13 -3.21
N THR A 41 1.81 8.59 -2.76
CA THR A 41 1.89 7.28 -2.09
C THR A 41 1.06 7.27 -0.80
N SER A 42 1.18 8.32 0.01
CA SER A 42 0.42 8.44 1.26
C SER A 42 -1.09 8.48 1.00
N TYR A 43 -1.52 9.26 0.00
CA TYR A 43 -2.94 9.31 -0.40
C TYR A 43 -3.45 7.95 -0.89
N ALA A 44 -2.68 7.29 -1.77
CA ALA A 44 -3.02 5.97 -2.29
C ALA A 44 -3.05 4.87 -1.20
N THR A 45 -2.36 5.07 -0.08
CA THR A 45 -2.35 4.12 1.05
C THR A 45 -3.64 4.22 1.88
N VAL A 46 -4.18 5.44 2.04
CA VAL A 46 -5.40 5.67 2.84
C VAL A 46 -6.65 5.21 2.09
N LEU A 47 -6.66 5.33 0.76
CA LEU A 47 -7.86 5.05 -0.04
C LEU A 47 -8.36 3.58 0.11
N PRO A 48 -7.53 2.54 -0.03
CA PRO A 48 -7.98 1.16 0.23
C PRO A 48 -8.45 0.92 1.66
N THR A 49 -7.89 1.66 2.63
CA THR A 49 -8.34 1.58 4.03
C THR A 49 -9.76 2.14 4.18
N ALA A 50 -10.05 3.24 3.50
CA ALA A 50 -11.41 3.80 3.43
C ALA A 50 -12.38 2.83 2.75
N ASP A 51 -11.96 2.16 1.68
CA ASP A 51 -12.79 1.16 0.99
C ASP A 51 -13.09 -0.06 1.89
N ILE A 52 -12.10 -0.55 2.64
CA ILE A 52 -12.29 -1.61 3.63
C ILE A 52 -13.27 -1.17 4.71
N ALA A 53 -13.13 0.04 5.25
CA ALA A 53 -14.03 0.57 6.26
C ALA A 53 -15.47 0.71 5.71
N ASN A 54 -15.62 1.22 4.49
CA ASN A 54 -16.91 1.31 3.83
C ASN A 54 -17.54 -0.07 3.63
N ALA A 55 -16.77 -1.06 3.16
CA ALA A 55 -17.24 -2.44 3.02
C ALA A 55 -17.63 -3.06 4.37
N ALA A 56 -16.86 -2.81 5.44
CA ALA A 56 -17.16 -3.27 6.79
C ALA A 56 -18.47 -2.67 7.34
N LEU A 57 -18.81 -1.45 6.95
CA LEU A 57 -20.04 -0.78 7.40
C LEU A 57 -21.26 -1.04 6.54
N THR A 58 -21.07 -1.42 5.27
CA THR A 58 -22.18 -1.56 4.30
C THR A 58 -22.38 -3.01 3.86
N ILE A 59 -21.31 -3.67 3.41
CA ILE A 59 -21.36 -5.01 2.83
C ILE A 59 -21.40 -6.07 3.93
N VAL A 60 -20.53 -5.97 4.94
CA VAL A 60 -20.44 -7.00 6.01
C VAL A 60 -21.78 -7.19 6.75
N PRO A 61 -22.51 -6.13 7.17
CA PRO A 61 -23.81 -6.33 7.80
C PRO A 61 -24.83 -7.02 6.88
N SER A 62 -24.82 -6.67 5.59
CA SER A 62 -25.71 -7.31 4.61
C SER A 62 -25.38 -8.78 4.42
N TYR A 63 -24.09 -9.13 4.35
CA TYR A 63 -23.64 -10.51 4.25
C TYR A 63 -23.99 -11.34 5.49
N ASN A 64 -23.82 -10.77 6.68
CA ASN A 64 -24.18 -11.42 7.94
C ASN A 64 -25.69 -11.70 8.05
N ILE A 65 -26.53 -10.77 7.60
CA ILE A 65 -27.98 -11.01 7.50
C ILE A 65 -28.27 -12.17 6.56
N HIS A 66 -27.59 -12.25 5.41
CA HIS A 66 -27.77 -13.35 4.48
C HIS A 66 -27.43 -14.70 5.12
N LEU A 67 -26.25 -14.82 5.74
CA LEU A 67 -25.81 -16.04 6.43
C LEU A 67 -26.73 -16.44 7.59
N PHE A 68 -27.22 -15.45 8.35
CA PHE A 68 -28.21 -15.69 9.40
C PHE A 68 -29.49 -16.31 8.81
N LEU A 69 -30.03 -15.72 7.75
CA LEU A 69 -31.24 -16.22 7.09
C LEU A 69 -31.03 -17.60 6.46
N GLU A 70 -29.85 -17.90 5.93
CA GLU A 70 -29.51 -19.24 5.44
C GLU A 70 -29.55 -20.29 6.56
N GLY A 71 -29.01 -19.98 7.74
CA GLY A 71 -29.10 -20.87 8.90
C GLY A 71 -30.53 -21.09 9.39
N ILE A 72 -31.36 -20.04 9.39
CA ILE A 72 -32.80 -20.18 9.67
C ILE A 72 -33.47 -21.11 8.66
N GLN A 73 -33.17 -20.96 7.37
CA GLN A 73 -33.70 -21.85 6.34
C GLN A 73 -33.25 -23.31 6.54
N GLN A 74 -31.99 -23.54 6.95
CA GLN A 74 -31.50 -24.88 7.29
C GLN A 74 -32.30 -25.49 8.44
N ALA A 75 -32.55 -24.72 9.50
CA ALA A 75 -33.34 -25.18 10.65
C ALA A 75 -34.78 -25.55 10.24
N LEU A 76 -35.43 -24.72 9.43
CA LEU A 76 -36.77 -24.98 8.92
C LEU A 76 -36.84 -26.20 8.00
N LYS A 77 -35.73 -26.55 7.33
CA LYS A 77 -35.60 -27.75 6.50
C LYS A 77 -35.21 -29.01 7.29
N GLY A 78 -35.10 -28.91 8.62
CA GLY A 78 -34.82 -30.05 9.50
C GLY A 78 -33.34 -30.30 9.78
N ASP A 79 -32.45 -29.38 9.42
CA ASP A 79 -31.05 -29.47 9.84
C ASP A 79 -30.92 -29.15 11.35
N PRO A 80 -30.48 -30.11 12.19
CA PRO A 80 -30.31 -29.89 13.63
C PRO A 80 -29.30 -28.79 13.94
N MET A 81 -28.38 -28.48 13.02
CA MET A 81 -27.37 -27.43 13.18
C MET A 81 -27.81 -26.08 12.64
N GLY A 82 -28.98 -25.94 12.01
CA GLY A 82 -29.39 -24.71 11.32
C GLY A 82 -29.39 -23.47 12.22
N LEU A 83 -29.88 -23.57 13.46
CA LEU A 83 -29.86 -22.44 14.41
C LEU A 83 -28.45 -22.10 14.90
N VAL A 84 -27.58 -23.10 15.05
CA VAL A 84 -26.17 -22.89 15.39
C VAL A 84 -25.47 -22.20 14.22
N ASN A 85 -25.72 -22.65 12.99
CA ASN A 85 -25.16 -22.08 11.77
C ASN A 85 -25.63 -20.64 11.53
N ALA A 86 -26.89 -20.32 11.86
CA ALA A 86 -27.43 -18.96 11.75
C ALA A 86 -26.62 -17.92 12.54
N VAL A 87 -25.98 -18.32 13.65
CA VAL A 87 -25.13 -17.45 14.46
C VAL A 87 -23.64 -17.69 14.16
N GLY A 88 -23.26 -18.95 14.00
CA GLY A 88 -21.87 -19.37 13.82
C GLY A 88 -21.29 -18.92 12.49
N TYR A 89 -22.05 -18.97 11.38
CA TYR A 89 -21.55 -18.55 10.08
C TYR A 89 -21.28 -17.04 10.00
N PRO A 90 -22.18 -16.13 10.44
CA PRO A 90 -21.85 -14.71 10.53
C PRO A 90 -20.57 -14.43 11.33
N LEU A 91 -20.39 -15.07 12.50
CA LEU A 91 -19.20 -14.89 13.32
C LEU A 91 -17.92 -15.40 12.62
N ALA A 92 -18.00 -16.57 12.00
CA ALA A 92 -16.87 -17.13 11.25
C ALA A 92 -16.50 -16.27 10.04
N ALA A 93 -17.51 -15.73 9.34
CA ALA A 93 -17.33 -14.78 8.26
C ALA A 93 -16.63 -13.51 8.72
N ASP A 94 -17.08 -12.90 9.82
CA ASP A 94 -16.46 -11.70 10.39
C ASP A 94 -14.99 -11.94 10.76
N VAL A 95 -14.68 -13.06 11.43
CA VAL A 95 -13.30 -13.40 11.78
C VAL A 95 -12.43 -13.57 10.53
N ALA A 96 -12.92 -14.29 9.52
CA ALA A 96 -12.20 -14.48 8.26
C ALA A 96 -11.99 -13.16 7.51
N LEU A 97 -13.05 -12.36 7.37
CA LEU A 97 -13.03 -11.07 6.66
C LEU A 97 -12.11 -10.07 7.35
N PHE A 98 -12.21 -9.90 8.68
CA PHE A 98 -11.37 -8.96 9.40
C PHE A 98 -9.91 -9.41 9.46
N THR A 99 -9.64 -10.72 9.53
CA THR A 99 -8.27 -11.25 9.43
C THR A 99 -7.68 -10.96 8.06
N ALA A 100 -8.42 -11.23 6.98
CA ALA A 100 -7.98 -10.95 5.62
C ALA A 100 -7.77 -9.44 5.39
N ALA A 101 -8.72 -8.62 5.83
CA ALA A 101 -8.63 -7.16 5.75
C ALA A 101 -7.43 -6.61 6.53
N GLY A 102 -7.18 -7.10 7.75
CA GLY A 102 -6.02 -6.74 8.54
C GLY A 102 -4.70 -7.12 7.86
N GLY A 103 -4.63 -8.33 7.28
CA GLY A 103 -3.48 -8.76 6.48
C GLY A 103 -3.22 -7.85 5.28
N LEU A 104 -4.28 -7.49 4.55
CA LEU A 104 -4.18 -6.55 3.42
C LEU A 104 -3.72 -5.15 3.87
N GLN A 105 -4.29 -4.60 4.95
CA GLN A 105 -3.87 -3.30 5.50
C GLN A 105 -2.40 -3.30 5.89
N LEU A 106 -1.92 -4.37 6.52
CA LEU A 106 -0.50 -4.50 6.87
C LEU A 106 0.40 -4.47 5.63
N LEU A 107 0.03 -5.20 4.58
CA LEU A 107 0.78 -5.22 3.31
C LEU A 107 0.79 -3.84 2.63
N ILE A 108 -0.34 -3.12 2.65
CA ILE A 108 -0.45 -1.76 2.13
C ILE A 108 0.51 -0.83 2.86
N ILE A 109 0.51 -0.83 4.19
CA ILE A 109 1.38 0.03 5.01
C ILE A 109 2.86 -0.30 4.79
N ILE A 110 3.23 -1.58 4.77
CA ILE A 110 4.62 -2.00 4.53
C ILE A 110 5.09 -1.57 3.13
N SER A 111 4.24 -1.77 2.11
CA SER A 111 4.55 -1.39 0.73
C SER A 111 4.72 0.12 0.58
N ALA A 112 3.82 0.89 1.18
CA ALA A 112 3.88 2.35 1.19
C ALA A 112 5.14 2.85 1.90
N GLY A 113 5.46 2.32 3.08
CA GLY A 113 6.65 2.69 3.83
C GLY A 113 7.94 2.42 3.06
N ARG A 114 8.04 1.28 2.36
CA ARG A 114 9.19 0.97 1.49
C ARG A 114 9.30 1.94 0.31
N THR A 115 8.19 2.23 -0.35
CA THR A 115 8.16 3.17 -1.48
C THR A 115 8.60 4.56 -1.04
N ILE A 116 8.06 5.07 0.07
CA ILE A 116 8.41 6.37 0.64
C ILE A 116 9.89 6.42 1.03
N ALA A 117 10.41 5.38 1.70
CA ALA A 117 11.82 5.31 2.07
C ALA A 117 12.73 5.35 0.82
N ASN A 118 12.39 4.60 -0.22
CA ASN A 118 13.15 4.59 -1.48
C ASN A 118 13.13 5.96 -2.17
N ASP A 119 11.97 6.63 -2.23
CA ASP A 119 11.84 7.95 -2.85
C ASP A 119 12.64 9.03 -2.10
N ILE A 120 12.73 8.94 -0.78
CA ILE A 120 13.54 9.83 0.06
C ILE A 120 15.03 9.54 -0.11
N SER A 121 15.43 8.26 -0.06
CA SER A 121 16.83 7.86 -0.26
C SER A 121 17.36 8.28 -1.63
N ALA A 122 16.50 8.38 -2.65
CA ALA A 122 16.88 8.86 -3.98
C ALA A 122 17.19 10.37 -4.06
N ILE A 123 16.84 11.18 -3.04
CA ILE A 123 17.24 12.60 -2.97
C ILE A 123 18.71 12.74 -2.56
N VAL A 124 19.20 11.84 -1.70
CA VAL A 124 20.55 11.92 -1.13
C VAL A 124 21.49 11.10 -2.02
N PRO A 125 22.49 11.71 -2.69
CA PRO A 125 23.48 10.99 -3.49
C PRO A 125 24.39 10.09 -2.64
#